data_AF-X1FSL1-F1
#
_entry.id   AF-X1FSL1-F1
#
_cell.length_a   1.000
_cell.length_b   1.000
_cell.length_c   1.000
_cell.angle_alpha   90.00
_cell.angle_beta   90.00
_cell.angle_gamma   90.00
#
_symmetry.space_group_name_H-M   'P 1'
#
loop_
_entity.id
_entity.type
_entity.pdbx_description
1 polymer ?
#
loop_
_entity_poly.entity_id
_entity_poly.type
_entity_poly.pdbx_seq_one_letter_code
_entity_poly.pdbx_strand_id
1 'polypeptide(L)'
;MWTKDEDNQKLERLCDEARWYINQLTPEEINDDLWKHLLMAENSDGRGWDPIPERRLYCFNHALEALKIAKSKYLEKMYSKKK
;
A
#
# COMPACT_ATOMS: atom_id res chain seq x y z
N MET A 1 -1.31 -9.56 21.00
CA MET A 1 -0.78 -8.51 20.09
C MET A 1 -1.10 -9.00 18.68
N TRP A 2 -2.02 -8.36 17.96
CA TRP A 2 -2.50 -8.75 16.63
C TRP A 2 -1.42 -8.66 15.54
N THR A 3 -0.26 -8.12 15.88
CA THR A 3 1.00 -8.11 15.12
C THR A 3 1.60 -9.52 14.86
N LYS A 4 1.10 -10.56 15.53
CA LYS A 4 1.51 -11.95 15.31
C LYS A 4 0.66 -12.70 14.28
N ASP A 5 -0.42 -12.10 13.78
CA ASP A 5 -1.23 -12.67 12.70
C ASP A 5 -0.45 -12.58 11.38
N GLU A 6 -0.28 -13.72 10.70
CA GLU A 6 0.49 -13.81 9.46
C GLU A 6 -0.08 -12.94 8.33
N ASP A 7 -1.40 -12.77 8.25
CA ASP A 7 -2.02 -11.94 7.23
C ASP A 7 -1.83 -10.46 7.55
N ASN A 8 -1.87 -10.08 8.83
CA ASN A 8 -1.50 -8.72 9.22
C ASN A 8 -0.04 -8.42 8.87
N GLN A 9 0.87 -9.39 9.04
CA GLN A 9 2.26 -9.26 8.64
C GLN A 9 2.45 -9.21 7.12
N LYS A 10 1.66 -9.96 6.35
CA LYS A 10 1.67 -9.87 4.88
C LYS A 10 1.15 -8.50 4.43
N LEU A 11 0.05 -8.04 5.01
CA LEU A 11 -0.56 -6.77 4.69
C LEU A 11 0.38 -5.59 5.03
N GLU A 12 1.08 -5.67 6.17
CA GLU A 12 2.09 -4.67 6.55
C GLU A 12 3.24 -4.65 5.54
N ARG A 13 3.75 -5.82 5.14
CA ARG A 13 4.81 -5.91 4.11
C ARG A 13 4.41 -5.25 2.79
N LEU A 14 3.15 -5.44 2.35
CA LEU A 14 2.64 -4.78 1.14
C LEU A 14 2.57 -3.26 1.30
N CYS A 15 2.12 -2.78 2.47
CA CYS A 15 2.07 -1.35 2.76
C CYS A 15 3.48 -0.75 2.82
N ASP A 16 4.43 -1.43 3.45
CA ASP A 16 5.84 -1.02 3.51
C ASP A 16 6.49 -0.96 2.13
N GLU A 17 6.20 -1.94 1.26
CA GLU A 17 6.70 -1.93 -0.12
C GLU A 17 6.13 -0.73 -0.90
N ALA A 18 4.84 -0.43 -0.75
CA ALA A 18 4.22 0.74 -1.36
C ALA A 18 4.84 2.05 -0.82
N ARG A 19 5.03 2.17 0.51
CA ARG A 19 5.70 3.32 1.15
C ARG A 19 7.13 3.48 0.67
N TRP A 20 7.86 2.38 0.46
CA TRP A 20 9.22 2.43 -0.09
C TRP A 20 9.25 3.10 -1.46
N TYR A 21 8.35 2.72 -2.37
CA TYR A 21 8.22 3.35 -3.68
C TYR A 21 7.80 4.82 -3.56
N ILE A 22 6.83 5.14 -2.72
CA ILE A 22 6.39 6.52 -2.44
C ILE A 22 7.55 7.40 -1.99
N ASN A 23 8.42 6.90 -1.12
CA ASN A 23 9.61 7.64 -0.65
C ASN A 23 10.63 7.95 -1.75
N GLN A 24 10.52 7.29 -2.92
CA GLN A 24 11.34 7.60 -4.09
C GLN A 24 10.70 8.64 -5.01
N LEU A 25 9.45 9.03 -4.77
CA LEU A 25 8.66 9.98 -5.56
C LEU A 25 8.72 11.39 -4.99
N THR A 26 8.52 12.39 -5.82
CA THR A 26 8.25 13.77 -5.36
C THR A 26 6.77 13.93 -5.04
N PRO A 27 6.37 14.95 -4.24
CA PRO A 27 4.97 15.20 -3.93
C PRO A 27 4.08 15.33 -5.18
N GLU A 28 4.60 15.87 -6.27
CA GLU A 28 3.87 16.06 -7.53
C GLU A 28 3.67 14.76 -8.32
N GLU A 29 4.51 13.74 -8.05
CA GLU A 29 4.40 12.41 -8.65
C GLU A 29 3.39 11.52 -7.90
N ILE A 30 3.00 11.91 -6.68
CA ILE A 30 2.05 11.19 -5.84
C ILE A 30 0.64 11.73 -6.10
N ASN A 31 -0.26 10.86 -6.54
CA ASN A 31 -1.67 11.24 -6.76
C ASN A 31 -2.56 10.88 -5.56
N ASP A 32 -3.74 11.50 -5.52
CA ASP A 32 -4.72 11.29 -4.45
C ASP A 32 -5.18 9.83 -4.35
N ASP A 33 -5.25 9.12 -5.48
CA ASP A 33 -5.61 7.71 -5.51
C ASP A 33 -4.59 6.84 -4.76
N LEU A 34 -3.29 7.12 -4.89
CA LEU A 34 -2.25 6.39 -4.16
C LEU A 34 -2.42 6.56 -2.65
N TRP A 35 -2.63 7.80 -2.19
CA TRP A 35 -2.89 8.06 -0.78
C TRP A 35 -4.17 7.40 -0.29
N LYS A 36 -5.24 7.49 -1.07
CA LYS A 36 -6.52 6.84 -0.76
C LYS A 36 -6.34 5.33 -0.58
N HIS A 37 -5.67 4.67 -1.52
CA HIS A 37 -5.45 3.22 -1.43
C HIS A 37 -4.57 2.85 -0.23
N LEU A 38 -3.50 3.59 0.04
CA LEU A 38 -2.63 3.32 1.20
C LEU A 38 -3.39 3.50 2.53
N LEU A 39 -4.15 4.58 2.68
CA LEU A 39 -4.96 4.84 3.88
C LEU A 39 -6.01 3.74 4.12
N MET A 40 -6.67 3.26 3.06
CA MET A 40 -7.64 2.16 3.18
C MET A 40 -6.96 0.82 3.51
N ALA A 41 -5.73 0.59 3.04
CA ALA A 41 -4.94 -0.61 3.35
C ALA A 41 -4.46 -0.64 4.81
N GLU A 42 -4.26 0.53 5.40
CA GLU A 42 -3.82 0.70 6.79
C GLU A 42 -4.99 0.74 7.79
N ASN A 43 -6.23 0.61 7.30
CA ASN A 43 -7.40 0.62 8.15
C ASN A 43 -7.36 -0.50 9.20
N SER A 44 -7.52 -0.12 10.47
CA SER A 44 -7.50 -1.03 11.62
C SER A 44 -8.66 -2.03 11.62
N ASP A 45 -9.78 -1.71 10.97
CA ASP A 45 -10.96 -2.57 10.89
C ASP A 45 -10.69 -3.92 10.18
N GLY A 46 -9.68 -3.98 9.30
CA GLY A 46 -9.23 -5.21 8.65
C GLY A 46 -8.10 -5.94 9.40
N ARG A 47 -7.56 -5.32 10.47
CA ARG A 47 -6.36 -5.76 11.21
C ARG A 47 -6.63 -6.10 12.69
N GLY A 48 -7.89 -6.05 13.09
CA GLY A 48 -8.35 -6.32 14.46
C GLY A 48 -8.11 -7.76 14.94
N TRP A 49 -8.53 -8.03 16.18
CA TRP A 49 -8.38 -9.34 16.84
C TRP A 49 -9.27 -10.43 16.20
N ASP A 50 -10.42 -10.04 15.65
CA ASP A 50 -11.34 -10.89 14.88
C ASP A 50 -11.84 -10.09 13.66
N PRO A 51 -11.00 -9.96 12.61
CA PRO A 51 -11.37 -9.16 11.46
C PRO A 51 -12.32 -9.95 10.58
N ILE A 52 -13.44 -9.31 10.24
CA ILE A 52 -14.40 -9.81 9.25
C ILE A 52 -13.63 -10.09 7.94
N PRO A 53 -13.70 -11.29 7.35
CA PRO A 53 -12.91 -11.68 6.18
C PRO A 53 -13.00 -10.68 5.01
N GLU A 54 -14.18 -10.12 4.78
CA GLU A 54 -14.43 -9.12 3.75
C GLU A 54 -13.64 -7.83 3.99
N ARG A 55 -13.49 -7.41 5.25
CA ARG A 55 -12.70 -6.21 5.62
C ARG A 55 -11.21 -6.46 5.49
N ARG A 56 -10.74 -7.67 5.80
CA ARG A 56 -9.35 -8.08 5.57
C ARG A 56 -9.05 -8.08 4.07
N LEU A 57 -9.89 -8.73 3.27
CA LEU A 57 -9.76 -8.76 1.81
C LEU A 57 -9.80 -7.34 1.22
N TYR A 58 -10.67 -6.48 1.74
CA TYR A 58 -10.73 -5.07 1.37
C TYR A 58 -9.38 -4.36 1.58
N CYS A 59 -8.77 -4.50 2.75
CA CYS A 59 -7.47 -3.91 3.03
C CYS A 59 -6.37 -4.47 2.11
N PHE A 60 -6.37 -5.77 1.84
CA PHE A 60 -5.43 -6.40 0.90
C PHE A 60 -5.58 -5.85 -0.52
N ASN A 61 -6.80 -5.73 -1.04
CA ASN A 61 -7.05 -5.17 -2.37
C ASN A 61 -6.52 -3.74 -2.47
N HIS A 62 -6.74 -2.93 -1.43
CA HIS A 62 -6.21 -1.58 -1.36
C HIS A 62 -4.68 -1.54 -1.28
N ALA A 63 -4.05 -2.44 -0.52
CA ALA A 63 -2.59 -2.55 -0.45
C ALA A 63 -1.96 -2.89 -1.81
N LEU A 64 -2.57 -3.84 -2.53
CA LEU A 64 -2.11 -4.25 -3.86
C LEU A 64 -2.25 -3.13 -4.90
N GLU A 65 -3.36 -2.39 -4.90
CA GLU A 65 -3.52 -1.24 -5.79
C GLU A 65 -2.56 -0.10 -5.45
N ALA A 66 -2.35 0.22 -4.16
CA ALA A 66 -1.35 1.20 -3.74
C ALA A 66 0.05 0.83 -4.25
N LEU A 67 0.45 -0.43 -4.04
CA LEU A 67 1.74 -0.95 -4.51
C LEU A 67 1.89 -0.85 -6.03
N LYS A 68 0.86 -1.25 -6.78
CA LYS A 68 0.84 -1.20 -8.23
C LYS A 68 1.00 0.23 -8.75
N ILE A 69 0.25 1.19 -8.19
CA ILE A 69 0.32 2.61 -8.58
C ILE A 69 1.71 3.17 -8.25
N ALA A 70 2.19 2.98 -7.01
CA ALA A 70 3.49 3.49 -6.57
C ALA A 70 4.64 2.96 -7.43
N LYS A 71 4.62 1.65 -7.74
CA LYS A 71 5.60 1.00 -8.61
C LYS A 71 5.56 1.54 -10.03
N SER A 72 4.37 1.75 -10.62
CA SER A 72 4.24 2.35 -11.95
C SER A 72 4.87 3.74 -12.00
N LYS A 73 4.55 4.60 -11.02
CA LYS A 73 5.10 5.95 -10.92
C LYS A 73 6.61 5.97 -10.78
N TYR A 74 7.14 5.09 -9.95
CA TYR A 74 8.59 4.94 -9.79
C TYR A 74 9.26 4.55 -11.12
N LEU A 75 8.69 3.61 -11.87
CA LEU A 75 9.22 3.20 -13.16
C LEU A 75 9.14 4.34 -14.19
N GLU A 76 8.01 5.05 -14.28
CA GLU A 76 7.83 6.24 -15.12
C GLU A 76 8.94 7.27 -14.90
N LYS A 77 9.25 7.58 -13.62
CA LYS A 77 10.35 8.46 -13.21
C LYS A 77 11.71 7.96 -13.67
N MET A 78 12.00 6.68 -13.43
CA MET A 78 13.29 6.07 -13.79
C MET A 78 13.54 6.05 -15.29
N TYR A 79 12.50 5.86 -16.11
CA TYR A 79 12.62 5.94 -17.57
C TYR A 79 12.74 7.38 -18.07
N SER A 80 12.09 8.34 -17.41
CA SER A 80 12.17 9.76 -17.78
C SER A 80 13.55 10.34 -17.51
N LYS A 81 14.23 9.92 -16.43
CA LYS A 81 15.61 10.34 -16.11
C LYS A 81 16.69 9.79 -17.07
N LYS A 82 16.36 8.81 -17.90
CA LYS A 82 17.30 8.18 -18.85
C LYS A 82 17.29 8.83 -20.24
N LYS A 83 16.35 9.75 -20.51
CA LYS A 83 16.31 10.55 -21.73
C LYS A 83 17.00 11.89 -21.50
#